data_AF-A0A817PC93-F1
#
_entry.id   AF-A0A817PC93-F1
#
_cell.length_a   1.000
_cell.length_b   1.000
_cell.length_c   1.000
_cell.angle_alpha   90.00
_cell.angle_beta   90.00
_cell.angle_gamma   90.00
#
_symmetry.space_group_name_H-M   'P 1'
#
loop_
_entity.id
_entity.type
_entity.pdbx_description
1 polymer ?
#
loop_
_entity_poly.entity_id
_entity_poly.type
_entity_poly.pdbx_seq_one_letter_code
_entity_poly.pdbx_strand_id
1 'polypeptide(L)' 'MHLHIADTYNSMVNVKAVQDQYIEALSLYEKAYEQFRQLFGTDKNANVGRVLNNIGQAYRHLGHLPEALECLEKALRIR' A
#
# COMPACT_ATOMS: atom_id res chain seq x y z
N MET A 1 8.16 12.27 -35.79
CA MET A 1 8.45 11.09 -34.94
C MET A 1 8.90 11.49 -33.52
N HIS A 2 8.40 12.60 -32.96
CA HIS A 2 8.82 13.12 -31.64
C HIS A 2 7.67 13.20 -30.61
N LEU A 3 6.39 13.21 -31.05
CA LEU A 3 5.25 13.26 -30.12
C LEU A 3 5.15 12.02 -29.23
N HIS A 4 5.34 10.82 -29.78
CA HIS A 4 5.24 9.57 -29.01
C HIS A 4 6.25 9.45 -27.86
N ILE A 5 7.44 10.05 -28.00
CA ILE A 5 8.48 9.98 -26.95
C ILE A 5 8.10 10.86 -25.76
N ALA A 6 7.54 12.05 -26.01
CA ALA A 6 7.07 12.96 -24.96
C ALA A 6 5.89 12.36 -24.17
N ASP A 7 4.94 11.73 -24.86
CA ASP A 7 3.79 11.07 -24.22
C ASP A 7 4.22 9.87 -23.36
N THR A 8 5.20 9.11 -23.84
CA THR A 8 5.79 8.00 -23.08
C THR A 8 6.52 8.51 -21.83
N TYR A 9 7.31 9.59 -21.95
CA TYR A 9 8.02 10.17 -20.81
C TYR A 9 7.06 10.73 -19.76
N ASN A 10 6.02 11.46 -20.18
CA ASN A 10 4.98 11.97 -19.28
C ASN A 10 4.27 10.84 -18.54
N SER A 11 3.97 9.75 -19.25
CA SER A 11 3.37 8.56 -18.64
C SER A 11 4.32 7.90 -17.63
N MET A 12 5.61 7.79 -17.95
CA MET A 12 6.62 7.24 -17.04
C MET A 12 6.82 8.11 -15.79
N VAL A 13 6.87 9.42 -15.93
CA VAL A 13 6.99 10.36 -14.80
C VAL A 13 5.76 10.27 -13.90
N ASN A 14 4.56 10.20 -14.48
CA ASN A 14 3.33 10.02 -13.73
C ASN A 14 3.31 8.68 -12.98
N VAL A 15 3.71 7.60 -13.64
CA VAL A 15 3.79 6.26 -13.01
C VAL A 15 4.81 6.26 -11.88
N LYS A 16 5.99 6.87 -12.06
CA LYS A 16 7.03 6.93 -11.04
C LYS A 16 6.62 7.79 -9.85
N ALA A 17 6.02 8.96 -10.09
CA ALA A 17 5.50 9.81 -9.01
C ALA A 17 4.44 9.08 -8.19
N VAL A 18 3.55 8.32 -8.85
CA VAL A 18 2.55 7.49 -8.19
C VAL A 18 3.20 6.35 -7.39
N GLN A 19 4.24 5.70 -7.91
CA GLN A 19 5.00 4.68 -7.17
C GLN A 19 5.66 5.26 -5.92
N ASP A 20 6.33 6.40 -6.04
CA ASP A 20 7.00 7.06 -4.91
C ASP A 20 5.98 7.43 -3.80
N GLN A 21 4.79 7.89 -4.17
CA GLN A 21 3.69 8.17 -3.24
C GLN A 21 3.20 6.90 -2.52
N TYR A 22 3.10 5.77 -3.21
CA TYR A 22 2.70 4.51 -2.57
C TYR A 22 3.78 3.94 -1.65
N ILE A 23 5.06 4.12 -1.97
CA ILE A 23 6.17 3.76 -1.10
C ILE A 23 6.14 4.59 0.19
N GLU A 24 5.93 5.90 0.08
CA GLU A 24 5.77 6.77 1.24
C GLU A 24 4.55 6.37 2.08
N ALA A 25 3.41 6.10 1.42
CA ALA A 25 2.19 5.64 2.08
C ALA A 25 2.40 4.32 2.82
N LEU A 26 3.13 3.36 2.24
CA LEU A 26 3.47 2.09 2.90
C LEU A 26 4.24 2.33 4.19
N SER A 27 5.27 3.18 4.17
CA SER A 27 6.05 3.49 5.38
C SER A 27 5.17 4.11 6.49
N LEU A 28 4.23 4.98 6.11
CA LEU A 28 3.27 5.55 7.07
C LEU A 28 2.30 4.50 7.61
N TYR A 29 1.79 3.62 6.76
CA TYR A 29 0.89 2.56 7.19
C TYR A 29 1.57 1.50 8.05
N GLU A 30 2.83 1.15 7.79
CA GLU A 30 3.62 0.24 8.64
C GLU A 30 3.86 0.83 10.02
N LYS A 31 4.22 2.11 10.10
CA LYS A 31 4.34 2.84 11.38
C LYS A 31 3.01 2.86 12.12
N ALA A 32 1.91 3.16 11.42
CA ALA A 32 0.58 3.13 12.00
C ALA A 32 0.23 1.72 12.51
N TYR A 33 0.51 0.68 11.72
CA TYR A 33 0.28 -0.71 12.09
C TYR A 33 1.04 -1.09 13.37
N GLU A 34 2.31 -0.72 13.48
CA GLU A 34 3.11 -0.97 14.68
C GLU A 34 2.54 -0.27 15.92
N GLN A 35 2.15 1.01 15.78
CA GLN A 35 1.51 1.76 16.86
C GLN A 35 0.16 1.15 17.28
N PHE A 36 -0.70 0.81 16.31
CA PHE A 36 -1.99 0.18 16.59
C PHE A 36 -1.80 -1.20 17.25
N ARG A 37 -0.80 -1.97 16.83
CA ARG A 37 -0.44 -3.25 17.44
C ARG A 37 0.01 -3.09 18.88
N GLN A 38 0.82 -2.08 19.19
CA GLN A 38 1.26 -1.78 20.56
C GLN A 38 0.11 -1.30 21.46
N LEU A 39 -0.78 -0.47 20.92
CA LEU A 39 -1.87 0.15 21.69
C LEU A 39 -3.05 -0.81 21.93
N PHE A 40 -3.38 -1.65 20.95
CA PHE A 40 -4.63 -2.43 20.95
C PHE A 40 -4.44 -3.94 20.82
N GLY A 41 -3.21 -4.43 20.68
CA GLY A 41 -2.92 -5.84 20.43
C GLY A 41 -3.14 -6.27 18.97
N THR A 42 -2.82 -7.53 18.68
CA THR A 42 -2.68 -8.07 17.31
C THR A 42 -3.98 -8.51 16.64
N ASP A 43 -5.01 -8.89 17.40
CA ASP A 43 -5.89 -9.94 16.85
C ASP A 43 -7.35 -9.55 16.60
N LYS A 44 -7.87 -8.42 17.10
CA LYS A 44 -9.33 -8.12 16.99
C LYS A 44 -9.72 -6.66 16.84
N ASN A 45 -8.77 -5.76 16.59
CA ASN A 45 -9.12 -4.35 16.43
C ASN A 45 -9.45 -4.03 14.96
N ALA A 46 -10.69 -3.63 14.70
CA ALA A 46 -11.15 -3.21 13.38
C ALA A 46 -10.26 -2.12 12.73
N ASN A 47 -9.59 -1.28 13.53
CA ASN A 47 -8.63 -0.29 13.04
C ASN A 47 -7.36 -0.95 12.48
N VAL A 48 -6.86 -2.02 13.11
CA VAL A 48 -5.73 -2.80 12.60
C VAL A 48 -6.09 -3.46 11.27
N GLY A 49 -7.30 -4.01 11.15
CA GLY A 49 -7.82 -4.56 9.88
C GLY A 49 -7.91 -3.51 8.77
N ARG A 50 -8.36 -2.28 9.09
CA ARG A 50 -8.40 -1.17 8.12
C ARG A 50 -7.00 -0.76 7.64
N VAL A 51 -6.02 -0.70 8.54
CA VAL A 51 -4.63 -0.37 8.18
C VAL A 51 -4.03 -1.45 7.28
N LEU A 52 -4.20 -2.73 7.63
CA LEU A 52 -3.75 -3.86 6.80
C LEU A 52 -4.38 -3.86 5.40
N ASN A 53 -5.67 -3.51 5.31
CA ASN A 53 -6.33 -3.37 4.01
C ASN A 53 -5.69 -2.25 3.16
N ASN A 54 -5.33 -1.12 3.77
CA ASN A 54 -4.68 -0.02 3.06
C ASN A 54 -3.25 -0.37 2.62
N ILE A 55 -2.50 -1.10 3.46
CA ILE A 55 -1.17 -1.66 3.13
C ILE A 55 -1.30 -2.60 1.92
N GLY A 56 -2.26 -3.51 1.95
CA GLY A 56 -2.47 -4.46 0.85
C GLY A 56 -2.80 -3.77 -0.47
N GLN A 57 -3.62 -2.71 -0.43
CA GLN A 57 -3.92 -1.91 -1.62
C GLN A 57 -2.68 -1.17 -2.15
N ALA A 58 -1.85 -0.61 -1.27
CA ALA A 58 -0.61 0.05 -1.68
C ALA A 58 0.37 -0.93 -2.35
N TYR A 59 0.55 -2.13 -1.78
CA TYR A 59 1.33 -3.20 -2.40
C TYR A 59 0.77 -3.61 -3.77
N ARG A 60 -0.56 -3.70 -3.92
CA ARG A 60 -1.19 -3.98 -5.21
C ARG A 60 -0.86 -2.92 -6.26
N HIS A 61 -0.86 -1.64 -5.87
CA HIS A 61 -0.51 -0.54 -6.78
C HIS A 61 0.98 -0.49 -7.15
N LEU A 62 1.85 -1.02 -6.29
CA LEU A 62 3.28 -1.20 -6.57
C LEU A 62 3.58 -2.49 -7.37
N GLY A 63 2.58 -3.32 -7.63
CA GLY A 63 2.75 -4.61 -8.33
C GLY A 63 3.23 -5.75 -7.44
N HIS A 64 3.33 -5.54 -6.13
CA HIS A 64 3.72 -6.54 -5.13
C HIS A 64 2.50 -7.36 -4.71
N LEU A 65 2.02 -8.20 -5.63
CA LEU A 65 0.79 -8.98 -5.45
C LEU A 65 0.83 -10.00 -4.29
N PRO A 66 1.95 -10.71 -4.02
CA PRO A 66 2.03 -11.64 -2.89
C PRO A 66 1.84 -10.94 -1.53
N GLU A 67 2.53 -9.83 -1.31
CA GLU A 67 2.46 -9.04 -0.08
C GLU A 67 1.08 -8.39 0.08
N ALA A 68 0.48 -7.95 -1.03
CA ALA A 68 -0.87 -7.43 -1.03
C ALA A 68 -1.88 -8.47 -0.54
N LEU A 69 -1.77 -9.70 -1.04
CA LEU A 69 -2.67 -10.80 -0.69
C LEU A 69 -2.52 -11.18 0.77
N GLU A 70 -1.30 -11.30 1.28
CA GLU A 70 -1.05 -11.59 2.70
C GLU A 70 -1.66 -10.52 3.63
N CYS A 71 -1.52 -9.25 3.27
CA CYS A 71 -2.09 -8.14 4.05
C CYS A 71 -3.63 -8.16 4.04
N LEU A 72 -4.25 -8.42 2.89
CA LEU A 72 -5.70 -8.51 2.76
C LEU A 72 -6.28 -9.73 3.49
N GLU A 73 -5.58 -10.86 3.47
CA GLU A 73 -5.97 -12.05 4.23
C GLU A 73 -5.92 -11.80 5.75
N LYS A 74 -4.85 -11.14 6.23
CA LYS A 74 -4.75 -10.72 7.64
C LYS A 74 -5.87 -9.74 8.00
N ALA A 75 -6.16 -8.77 7.14
CA ALA A 75 -7.26 -7.83 7.35
C ALA A 75 -8.62 -8.53 7.44
N LEU A 76 -8.86 -9.55 6.60
CA LEU A 76 -10.10 -10.33 6.61
C LEU A 76 -10.27 -11.15 7.89
N ARG A 77 -9.19 -11.67 8.46
CA ARG A 77 -9.23 -12.44 9.73
C ARG A 77 -9.57 -11.58 10.95
N ILE A 78 -9.36 -10.26 10.86
CA ILE A 78 -9.62 -9.30 11.94
C ILE A 78 -11.07 -8.74 11.87
N ARG A 79 -11.82 -9.04 10.79
CA ARG A 79 -13.17 -8.53 10.52
C ARG A 79 -14.19 -8.89 11.60
#